data_AF-A0A226D8A4-F1
#
_entry.id   AF-A0A226D8A4-F1
#
_cell.length_a   1.000
_cell.length_b   1.000
_cell.length_c   1.000
_cell.angle_alpha   90.00
_cell.angle_beta   90.00
_cell.angle_gamma   90.00
#
_symmetry.space_group_name_H-M   'P 1'
#
loop_
_entity.id
_entity.type
_entity.pdbx_description
1 polymer ?
#
loop_
_entity_poly.entity_id
_entity_poly.type
_entity_poly.pdbx_seq_one_letter_code
_entity_poly.pdbx_strand_id
1 'polypeptide(L)'
;MAALICSFGIIIAVQGVYAVSPPEMLSTCGDPTAVAYRDTKCFKVLDNFLTWSQAFEACRSSAGQGSRLVTITSPDEQEFLTDFVFNSSSVQNNVWIGASRNSTVDPPTDFNLVDGKSLAEYANWAPDSPSDIGRDCVQMQSGLTRDDTPGLWKDVTCGLGNWAVCESFQIWTHYDTQLVISDVETKSRDYNDNYPHSIQVPATGWSPWVRTSYDADEGALHYESARYYHPNVEVRPKNTAIRLWKRTA
;
A
#
# COMPACT_ATOMS: atom_id res chain seq x y z
N MET A 1 39.07 -28.81 -20.29
CA MET A 1 37.97 -28.52 -19.34
C MET A 1 38.48 -27.49 -18.35
N ALA A 2 38.12 -26.23 -18.53
CA ALA A 2 38.36 -25.17 -17.57
C ALA A 2 37.02 -24.42 -17.42
N ALA A 3 36.45 -24.47 -16.22
CA ALA A 3 35.16 -23.89 -15.90
C ALA A 3 35.29 -22.37 -15.80
N LEU A 4 34.48 -21.65 -16.60
CA LEU A 4 34.24 -20.22 -16.41
C LEU A 4 33.37 -20.03 -15.17
N ILE A 5 33.92 -19.41 -14.13
CA ILE A 5 33.13 -18.84 -13.04
C ILE A 5 32.76 -17.42 -13.49
N CYS A 6 31.56 -17.24 -14.03
CA CYS A 6 31.00 -15.91 -14.26
C CYS A 6 30.61 -15.29 -12.91
N SER A 7 31.43 -14.37 -12.42
CA SER A 7 31.11 -13.51 -11.27
C SER A 7 30.14 -12.42 -11.73
N PHE A 8 28.84 -12.61 -11.51
CA PHE A 8 27.83 -11.58 -11.76
C PHE A 8 27.71 -10.67 -10.52
N GLY A 9 28.35 -9.50 -10.56
CA GLY A 9 28.11 -8.44 -9.58
C GLY A 9 26.87 -7.62 -9.97
N ILE A 10 25.93 -7.45 -9.05
CA ILE A 10 24.77 -6.56 -9.21
C ILE A 10 25.21 -5.15 -8.76
N ILE A 11 25.09 -4.17 -9.66
CA ILE A 11 25.36 -2.76 -9.36
C ILE A 11 24.04 -2.12 -8.92
N ILE A 12 23.95 -1.67 -7.66
CA ILE A 12 22.82 -0.87 -7.18
C ILE A 12 23.27 0.58 -7.10
N ALA A 13 22.55 1.50 -7.76
CA ALA A 13 22.75 2.93 -7.56
C ALA A 13 21.80 3.43 -6.48
N VAL A 14 22.36 4.08 -5.47
CA VAL A 14 21.61 4.75 -4.42
C VAL A 14 21.73 6.23 -4.71
N GLN A 15 20.65 6.81 -5.23
CA GLN A 15 20.56 8.25 -5.30
C GLN A 15 19.89 8.75 -4.04
N GLY A 16 20.38 9.86 -3.51
CA GLY A 16 19.69 10.65 -2.52
C GLY A 16 18.30 11.00 -2.97
N VAL A 17 17.32 10.49 -2.25
CA VAL A 17 15.94 10.91 -2.44
C VAL A 17 15.73 12.05 -1.46
N TYR A 18 15.89 13.29 -1.93
CA TYR A 18 15.17 14.37 -1.27
C TYR A 18 13.68 14.03 -1.39
N ALA A 19 12.93 14.16 -0.29
CA ALA A 19 11.48 14.16 -0.33
C ALA A 19 11.03 15.41 -1.10
N VAL A 20 11.12 15.34 -2.43
CA VAL A 20 10.48 16.31 -3.31
C VAL A 20 9.00 15.97 -3.24
N SER A 21 8.19 16.91 -2.74
CA SER A 21 6.74 16.83 -2.91
C SER A 21 6.48 16.50 -4.38
N PRO A 22 5.89 15.34 -4.70
CA PRO A 22 5.72 14.92 -6.09
C PRO A 22 5.01 16.04 -6.86
N PRO A 23 5.51 16.44 -8.04
CA PRO A 23 4.75 17.34 -8.90
C PRO A 23 3.46 16.61 -9.23
N GLU A 24 2.32 17.01 -8.61
CA GLU A 24 0.99 16.37 -8.66
C GLU A 24 0.94 15.26 -9.72
N MET A 25 1.48 14.09 -9.37
CA MET A 25 1.67 13.02 -10.33
C MET A 25 0.25 12.57 -10.64
N LEU A 26 -0.15 12.65 -11.90
CA LEU A 26 -1.50 12.34 -12.36
C LEU A 26 -1.76 10.84 -12.17
N SER A 27 -1.94 10.42 -10.93
CA SER A 27 -2.33 9.10 -10.49
C SER A 27 -3.73 8.87 -11.01
N THR A 28 -3.83 8.19 -12.14
CA THR A 28 -5.13 7.87 -12.70
C THR A 28 -5.58 6.53 -12.13
N CYS A 29 -6.71 6.55 -11.43
CA CYS A 29 -7.37 5.33 -10.96
C CYS A 29 -7.98 4.50 -12.09
N GLY A 30 -7.80 4.93 -13.36
CA GLY A 30 -8.37 4.30 -14.56
C GLY A 30 -9.90 4.37 -14.64
N ASP A 31 -10.57 4.65 -13.53
CA ASP A 31 -12.01 4.77 -13.35
C ASP A 31 -12.34 6.19 -12.87
N PRO A 32 -13.18 6.96 -13.59
CA PRO A 32 -13.55 8.33 -13.20
C PRO A 32 -14.39 8.40 -11.91
N THR A 33 -14.91 7.27 -11.44
CA THR A 33 -15.67 7.16 -10.18
C THR A 33 -14.81 6.78 -8.98
N ALA A 34 -13.52 6.51 -9.20
CA ALA A 34 -12.58 6.19 -8.14
C ALA A 34 -11.79 7.43 -7.71
N VAL A 35 -11.48 7.51 -6.42
CA VAL A 35 -10.63 8.56 -5.83
C VAL A 35 -9.25 8.02 -5.52
N ALA A 36 -8.22 8.81 -5.76
CA ALA A 36 -6.85 8.47 -5.38
C ALA A 36 -6.62 8.69 -3.88
N TYR A 37 -5.92 7.75 -3.24
CA TYR A 37 -5.37 7.91 -1.91
C TYR A 37 -3.84 7.83 -1.98
N ARG A 38 -3.20 8.98 -1.69
CA ARG A 38 -1.75 9.18 -1.87
C ARG A 38 -1.33 8.76 -3.29
N ASP A 39 -0.15 8.17 -3.43
CA ASP A 39 0.40 7.70 -4.72
C ASP A 39 0.34 6.17 -4.87
N THR A 40 -0.60 5.50 -4.17
CA THR A 40 -0.57 4.02 -4.06
C THR A 40 -1.91 3.33 -4.27
N LYS A 41 -3.02 3.90 -3.77
CA LYS A 41 -4.33 3.25 -3.79
C LYS A 41 -5.39 4.10 -4.48
N CYS A 42 -6.40 3.42 -4.97
CA CYS A 42 -7.62 3.99 -5.52
C CYS A 42 -8.82 3.38 -4.82
N PHE A 43 -9.79 4.19 -4.42
CA PHE A 43 -10.99 3.74 -3.75
C PHE A 43 -12.24 4.06 -4.55
N LYS A 44 -13.18 3.11 -4.59
CA LYS A 44 -14.46 3.23 -5.29
C LYS A 44 -15.59 2.71 -4.43
N VAL A 45 -16.68 3.47 -4.34
CA VAL A 45 -17.91 3.03 -3.68
C VAL A 45 -18.80 2.26 -4.66
N LEU A 46 -19.37 1.15 -4.21
CA LEU A 46 -20.45 0.44 -4.88
C LEU A 46 -21.75 0.68 -4.10
N ASP A 47 -22.75 1.23 -4.78
CA ASP A 47 -23.99 1.77 -4.22
C ASP A 47 -25.15 0.77 -4.14
N ASN A 48 -24.83 -0.52 -4.08
CA ASN A 48 -25.78 -1.61 -4.07
C ASN A 48 -25.68 -2.45 -2.79
N PHE A 49 -26.82 -2.91 -2.28
CA PHE A 49 -26.89 -3.80 -1.12
C PHE A 49 -26.38 -5.19 -1.48
N LEU A 50 -25.18 -5.51 -1.01
CA LEU A 50 -24.49 -6.77 -1.26
C LEU A 50 -24.26 -7.48 0.06
N THR A 51 -24.32 -8.82 0.04
CA THR A 51 -23.70 -9.61 1.11
C THR A 51 -22.18 -9.45 1.07
N TRP A 52 -21.48 -9.78 2.15
CA TRP A 52 -20.02 -9.65 2.19
C TRP A 52 -19.36 -10.43 1.04
N SER A 53 -19.82 -11.65 0.76
CA SER A 53 -19.31 -12.46 -0.35
C SER A 53 -19.60 -11.85 -1.72
N GLN A 54 -20.77 -11.24 -1.90
CA GLN A 54 -21.10 -10.54 -3.16
C GLN A 54 -20.26 -9.27 -3.33
N ALA A 55 -20.01 -8.52 -2.26
CA ALA A 55 -19.13 -7.34 -2.25
C ALA A 55 -17.68 -7.71 -2.57
N PHE A 56 -17.17 -8.78 -1.97
CA PHE A 56 -15.86 -9.33 -2.26
C PHE A 56 -15.69 -9.63 -3.76
N GLU A 57 -16.65 -10.35 -4.35
CA GLU A 57 -16.61 -10.70 -5.78
C GLU A 57 -16.82 -9.49 -6.70
N ALA A 58 -17.71 -8.56 -6.32
CA ALA A 58 -17.95 -7.35 -7.08
C ALA A 58 -16.69 -6.48 -7.16
N CYS A 59 -15.97 -6.29 -6.05
CA CYS A 59 -14.71 -5.55 -6.06
C CYS A 59 -13.58 -6.30 -6.77
N ARG A 60 -13.55 -7.63 -6.70
CA ARG A 60 -12.58 -8.42 -7.48
C ARG A 60 -12.80 -8.31 -8.98
N SER A 61 -14.05 -8.09 -9.39
CA SER A 61 -14.46 -7.97 -10.79
C SER A 61 -14.53 -6.52 -11.28
N SER A 62 -14.30 -5.52 -10.42
CA SER A 62 -14.34 -4.12 -10.80
C SER A 62 -13.09 -3.70 -11.57
N ALA A 63 -13.20 -2.60 -12.30
CA ALA A 63 -12.06 -1.98 -12.97
C ALA A 63 -11.01 -1.54 -11.92
N GLY A 64 -9.73 -1.70 -12.27
CA GLY A 64 -8.60 -1.39 -11.39
C GLY A 64 -7.67 -2.59 -11.21
N GLN A 65 -6.37 -2.36 -11.33
CA GLN A 65 -5.39 -3.43 -11.17
C GLN A 65 -5.36 -3.89 -9.71
N GLY A 66 -5.51 -5.21 -9.49
CA GLY A 66 -5.51 -5.77 -8.14
C GLY A 66 -6.72 -5.36 -7.30
N SER A 67 -7.82 -4.98 -7.96
CA SER A 67 -9.03 -4.55 -7.27
C SER A 67 -9.57 -5.62 -6.31
N ARG A 68 -9.99 -5.18 -5.11
CA ARG A 68 -10.50 -6.03 -4.03
C ARG A 68 -11.32 -5.19 -3.05
N LEU A 69 -11.98 -5.86 -2.11
CA LEU A 69 -12.70 -5.17 -1.03
C LEU A 69 -11.70 -4.42 -0.14
N VAL A 70 -12.04 -3.22 0.31
CA VAL A 70 -11.12 -2.30 0.99
C VAL A 70 -10.44 -2.93 2.21
N THR A 71 -9.13 -2.71 2.36
CA THR A 71 -8.42 -3.01 3.60
C THR A 71 -7.89 -1.72 4.20
N ILE A 72 -8.03 -1.59 5.52
CA ILE A 72 -7.63 -0.38 6.25
C ILE A 72 -6.53 -0.79 7.22
N THR A 73 -5.36 -0.19 7.06
CA THR A 73 -4.12 -0.63 7.74
C THR A 73 -3.42 0.48 8.51
N SER A 74 -3.99 1.69 8.53
CA SER A 74 -3.45 2.82 9.28
C SER A 74 -4.53 3.82 9.71
N PRO A 75 -4.30 4.60 10.77
CA PRO A 75 -5.19 5.68 11.17
C PRO A 75 -5.45 6.70 10.06
N ASP A 76 -4.42 7.10 9.32
CA ASP A 76 -4.55 8.08 8.23
C ASP A 76 -5.46 7.56 7.10
N GLU A 77 -5.37 6.27 6.79
CA GLU A 77 -6.22 5.61 5.79
C GLU A 77 -7.67 5.51 6.27
N GLN A 78 -7.87 5.25 7.56
CA GLN A 78 -9.19 5.24 8.19
C GLN A 78 -9.86 6.62 8.14
N GLU A 79 -9.13 7.67 8.51
CA GLU A 79 -9.65 9.04 8.48
C GLU A 79 -10.07 9.43 7.07
N PHE A 80 -9.20 9.19 6.09
CA PHE A 80 -9.49 9.43 4.68
C PHE A 80 -10.74 8.67 4.21
N LEU A 81 -10.84 7.37 4.50
CA LEU A 81 -11.98 6.56 4.06
C LEU A 81 -13.28 6.97 4.73
N THR A 82 -13.24 7.37 6.01
CA THR A 82 -14.42 7.86 6.73
C THR A 82 -14.97 9.12 6.06
N ASP A 83 -14.09 10.09 5.78
CA ASP A 83 -14.48 11.32 5.10
C ASP A 83 -14.94 11.08 3.66
N PHE A 84 -14.18 10.29 2.90
CA PHE A 84 -14.51 9.95 1.52
C PHE A 84 -15.87 9.27 1.39
N VAL A 85 -16.15 8.27 2.23
CA VAL A 85 -17.37 7.47 2.14
C VAL A 85 -18.57 8.26 2.64
N PHE A 86 -18.51 8.81 3.86
CA PHE A 86 -19.70 9.36 4.51
C PHE A 86 -19.94 10.84 4.23
N ASN A 87 -18.88 11.62 3.97
CA ASN A 87 -19.02 13.05 3.67
C ASN A 87 -18.99 13.27 2.14
N SER A 88 -17.88 12.94 1.49
CA SER A 88 -17.68 13.24 0.06
C SER A 88 -18.61 12.45 -0.86
N SER A 89 -18.77 11.15 -0.60
CA SER A 89 -19.67 10.27 -1.37
C SER A 89 -21.09 10.23 -0.80
N SER A 90 -21.34 10.90 0.33
CA SER A 90 -22.64 11.00 0.99
C SER A 90 -23.34 9.65 1.23
N VAL A 91 -22.55 8.59 1.46
CA VAL A 91 -23.09 7.26 1.76
C VAL A 91 -23.78 7.31 3.12
N GLN A 92 -25.06 6.96 3.16
CA GLN A 92 -25.81 6.89 4.41
C GLN A 92 -25.84 5.48 5.00
N ASN A 93 -25.36 4.47 4.28
CA ASN A 93 -25.37 3.08 4.69
C ASN A 93 -24.02 2.62 5.24
N ASN A 94 -24.02 1.56 6.05
CA ASN A 94 -22.78 0.90 6.42
C ASN A 94 -22.10 0.32 5.17
N VAL A 95 -20.78 0.24 5.19
CA VAL A 95 -19.99 -0.30 4.09
C VAL A 95 -19.16 -1.49 4.53
N TRP A 96 -18.99 -2.46 3.64
CA TRP A 96 -18.15 -3.62 3.92
C TRP A 96 -16.66 -3.28 3.95
N ILE A 97 -15.95 -3.88 4.91
CA ILE A 97 -14.49 -3.97 4.95
C ILE A 97 -14.09 -5.37 4.51
N GLY A 98 -12.98 -5.46 3.79
CA GLY A 98 -12.33 -6.71 3.39
C GLY A 98 -11.66 -7.41 4.57
N ALA A 99 -12.39 -7.67 5.65
CA ALA A 99 -11.97 -8.46 6.79
C ALA A 99 -13.01 -9.52 7.13
N SER A 100 -12.56 -10.74 7.39
CA SER A 100 -13.41 -11.83 7.86
C SER A 100 -12.65 -12.81 8.75
N ARG A 101 -13.40 -13.60 9.52
CA ARG A 101 -12.90 -14.75 10.28
C ARG A 101 -13.75 -15.98 9.97
N ASN A 102 -13.35 -17.12 10.50
CA ASN A 102 -14.17 -18.32 10.52
C ASN A 102 -14.36 -18.77 11.97
N SER A 103 -15.55 -18.53 12.51
CA SER A 103 -15.91 -18.92 13.89
C SER A 103 -16.39 -20.36 14.02
N THR A 104 -16.56 -21.09 12.90
CA THR A 104 -17.08 -22.47 12.90
C THR A 104 -16.01 -23.54 13.15
N VAL A 105 -14.74 -23.17 13.05
CA VAL A 105 -13.59 -24.04 13.35
C VAL A 105 -13.21 -23.94 14.83
N ASP A 106 -12.55 -24.98 15.36
CA ASP A 106 -12.12 -25.04 16.76
C ASP A 106 -10.57 -25.17 16.86
N PRO A 107 -9.85 -24.16 17.37
CA PRO A 107 -10.37 -22.86 17.84
C PRO A 107 -10.79 -21.94 16.68
N PRO A 108 -11.70 -20.96 16.91
CA PRO A 108 -12.05 -19.93 15.93
C PRO A 108 -10.81 -19.23 15.37
N THR A 109 -10.84 -18.86 14.09
CA THR A 109 -9.74 -18.06 13.53
C THR A 109 -9.86 -16.61 13.97
N ASP A 110 -8.72 -15.92 14.01
CA ASP A 110 -8.70 -14.46 14.06
C ASP A 110 -9.28 -13.84 12.78
N PHE A 111 -9.62 -12.55 12.84
CA PHE A 111 -9.96 -11.76 11.66
C PHE A 111 -8.70 -11.54 10.79
N ASN A 112 -8.85 -11.78 9.50
CA ASN A 112 -7.82 -11.54 8.50
C ASN A 112 -8.34 -10.61 7.42
N LEU A 113 -7.46 -9.74 6.93
CA LEU A 113 -7.75 -8.90 5.78
C LEU A 113 -7.66 -9.73 4.49
N VAL A 114 -8.42 -9.34 3.48
CA VAL A 114 -8.42 -9.98 2.15
C VAL A 114 -7.08 -9.83 1.41
N ASP A 115 -6.17 -9.01 1.93
CA ASP A 115 -4.81 -8.86 1.44
C ASP A 115 -3.80 -9.82 2.09
N GLY A 116 -4.28 -10.66 3.01
CA GLY A 116 -3.48 -11.63 3.75
C GLY A 116 -2.79 -11.05 4.99
N LYS A 117 -2.98 -9.76 5.31
CA LYS A 117 -2.50 -9.17 6.55
C LYS A 117 -3.45 -9.48 7.70
N SER A 118 -2.90 -9.52 8.91
CA SER A 118 -3.69 -9.61 10.14
C SER A 118 -4.15 -8.22 10.58
N LEU A 119 -5.30 -8.14 11.24
CA LEU A 119 -5.79 -6.91 11.90
C LEU A 119 -4.98 -6.54 13.16
N ALA A 120 -3.96 -7.33 13.52
CA ALA A 120 -3.09 -7.05 14.66
C ALA A 120 -2.32 -5.72 14.54
N GLU A 121 -2.07 -5.24 13.32
CA GLU A 121 -1.33 -3.98 13.09
C GLU A 121 -2.21 -2.74 13.31
N TYR A 122 -3.49 -2.81 12.94
CA TYR A 122 -4.44 -1.72 13.07
C TYR A 122 -5.88 -2.24 12.99
N ALA A 123 -6.72 -1.78 13.92
CA ALA A 123 -8.15 -1.96 13.85
C ALA A 123 -8.88 -0.79 14.51
N ASN A 124 -10.01 -0.38 13.94
CA ASN A 124 -10.82 0.74 14.44
C ASN A 124 -12.16 0.25 15.00
N TRP A 125 -12.13 -0.74 15.89
CA TRP A 125 -13.34 -1.36 16.42
C TRP A 125 -14.22 -0.39 17.21
N ALA A 126 -15.53 -0.53 17.03
CA ALA A 126 -16.53 0.07 17.89
C ALA A 126 -16.50 -0.58 19.29
N PRO A 127 -17.04 0.09 20.32
CA PRO A 127 -17.28 -0.55 21.61
C PRO A 127 -18.04 -1.88 21.44
N ASP A 128 -17.65 -2.88 22.23
CA ASP A 128 -18.22 -4.24 22.21
C ASP A 128 -18.00 -5.04 20.91
N SER A 129 -17.08 -4.59 20.05
CA SER A 129 -16.59 -5.32 18.87
C SER A 129 -15.08 -5.58 18.93
N PRO A 130 -14.58 -6.69 18.38
CA PRO A 130 -15.36 -7.79 17.82
C PRO A 130 -16.12 -8.55 18.93
N SER A 131 -17.31 -9.05 18.62
CA SER A 131 -18.11 -9.85 19.54
C SER A 131 -17.73 -11.33 19.49
N ASP A 132 -18.04 -12.06 20.57
CA ASP A 132 -17.76 -13.51 20.69
C ASP A 132 -18.86 -14.40 20.07
N ILE A 133 -19.86 -13.79 19.43
CA ILE A 133 -20.92 -14.50 18.72
C ILE A 133 -20.55 -14.59 17.24
N GLY A 134 -20.85 -15.72 16.58
CA GLY A 134 -20.43 -16.10 15.21
C GLY A 134 -20.81 -15.12 14.08
N ARG A 135 -20.23 -13.92 14.16
CA ARG A 135 -20.31 -12.77 13.27
C ARG A 135 -18.93 -12.64 12.66
N ASP A 136 -18.85 -13.04 11.41
CA ASP A 136 -17.58 -13.39 10.78
C ASP A 136 -17.14 -12.37 9.74
N CYS A 137 -17.90 -11.30 9.53
CA CYS A 137 -17.61 -10.25 8.55
C CYS A 137 -17.62 -8.87 9.20
N VAL A 138 -16.84 -7.94 8.66
CA VAL A 138 -16.62 -6.62 9.25
C VAL A 138 -17.22 -5.52 8.37
N GLN A 139 -17.97 -4.62 8.98
CA GLN A 139 -18.48 -3.40 8.34
C GLN A 139 -17.92 -2.15 9.02
N MET A 140 -17.83 -1.06 8.27
CA MET A 140 -17.61 0.29 8.78
C MET A 140 -18.96 0.99 8.95
N GLN A 141 -19.18 1.57 10.14
CA GLN A 141 -20.41 2.24 10.53
C GLN A 141 -20.53 3.62 9.88
N SER A 142 -21.73 3.97 9.44
CA SER A 142 -22.08 5.27 8.83
C SER A 142 -22.68 6.28 9.80
N GLY A 143 -22.99 5.88 11.04
CA GLY A 143 -23.77 6.71 11.97
C GLY A 143 -25.29 6.58 11.80
N LEU A 144 -25.77 5.49 11.17
CA LEU A 144 -27.20 5.23 10.94
C LEU A 144 -28.03 5.21 12.23
N THR A 145 -27.47 4.65 13.30
CA THR A 145 -28.14 4.59 14.61
C THR A 145 -27.49 5.55 15.59
N ARG A 146 -28.21 5.92 16.66
CA ARG A 146 -27.71 6.86 17.68
C ARG A 146 -26.44 6.41 18.39
N ASP A 147 -26.21 5.10 18.42
CA ASP A 147 -25.06 4.49 19.08
C ASP A 147 -23.90 4.24 18.10
N ASP A 148 -24.11 4.48 16.80
CA ASP A 148 -23.08 4.32 15.77
C ASP A 148 -22.22 5.60 15.71
N THR A 149 -20.91 5.43 15.81
CA THR A 149 -19.95 6.48 15.46
C THR A 149 -19.43 6.22 14.05
N PRO A 150 -19.58 7.16 13.10
CA PRO A 150 -19.06 6.99 11.75
C PRO A 150 -17.58 6.60 11.73
N GLY A 151 -17.22 5.65 10.88
CA GLY A 151 -15.84 5.16 10.73
C GLY A 151 -15.44 4.03 11.67
N LEU A 152 -16.17 3.78 12.77
CA LEU A 152 -15.89 2.64 13.65
C LEU A 152 -16.34 1.31 13.02
N TRP A 153 -15.67 0.22 13.38
CA TRP A 153 -15.87 -1.10 12.79
C TRP A 153 -16.72 -1.99 13.68
N LYS A 154 -17.58 -2.78 13.06
CA LYS A 154 -18.43 -3.75 13.77
C LYS A 154 -18.38 -5.08 13.05
N ASP A 155 -18.23 -6.16 13.82
CA ASP A 155 -18.44 -7.50 13.33
C ASP A 155 -19.94 -7.80 13.24
N VAL A 156 -20.35 -8.35 12.11
CA VAL A 156 -21.75 -8.62 11.77
C VAL A 156 -21.88 -9.95 11.02
N THR A 157 -23.11 -10.41 10.84
CA THR A 157 -23.38 -11.60 10.02
C THR A 157 -23.12 -11.26 8.54
N CYS A 158 -22.40 -12.15 7.85
CA CYS A 158 -21.98 -11.94 6.46
C CYS A 158 -23.14 -11.83 5.46
N GLY A 159 -24.34 -12.26 5.85
CA GLY A 159 -25.56 -12.22 5.04
C GLY A 159 -26.31 -10.88 5.08
N LEU A 160 -25.85 -9.89 5.86
CA LEU A 160 -26.44 -8.54 5.80
C LEU A 160 -26.23 -7.93 4.41
N GLY A 161 -27.13 -7.03 4.00
CA GLY A 161 -26.93 -6.21 2.82
C GLY A 161 -26.29 -4.89 3.22
N ASN A 162 -25.06 -4.63 2.78
CA ASN A 162 -24.39 -3.34 2.95
C ASN A 162 -23.83 -2.88 1.59
N TRP A 163 -23.50 -1.58 1.51
CA TRP A 163 -22.71 -1.06 0.39
C TRP A 163 -21.27 -1.55 0.50
N ALA A 164 -20.46 -1.32 -0.52
CA ALA A 164 -19.07 -1.78 -0.52
C ALA A 164 -18.11 -0.67 -0.94
N VAL A 165 -16.89 -0.72 -0.42
CA VAL A 165 -15.78 0.10 -0.91
C VAL A 165 -14.73 -0.84 -1.47
N CYS A 166 -14.39 -0.66 -2.73
CA CYS A 166 -13.31 -1.37 -3.39
C CYS A 166 -12.04 -0.55 -3.31
N GLU A 167 -10.91 -1.22 -3.13
CA GLU A 167 -9.59 -0.66 -3.31
C GLU A 167 -8.88 -1.30 -4.52
N SER A 168 -8.05 -0.53 -5.21
CA SER A 168 -7.20 -1.01 -6.30
C SER A 168 -5.87 -0.26 -6.32
N PHE A 169 -4.89 -0.77 -7.06
CA PHE A 169 -3.63 -0.05 -7.28
C PHE A 169 -3.81 1.09 -8.27
N GLN A 170 -3.12 2.20 -8.04
CA GLN A 170 -2.98 3.25 -9.04
C GLN A 170 -2.24 2.73 -10.27
N ILE A 171 -2.68 3.16 -11.46
CA ILE A 171 -2.04 2.80 -12.72
C ILE A 171 -1.01 3.87 -13.07
N TRP A 172 0.25 3.46 -13.19
CA TRP A 172 1.29 4.29 -13.78
C TRP A 172 1.30 4.04 -15.28
N THR A 173 1.08 5.07 -16.10
CA THR A 173 1.26 4.92 -17.55
C THR A 173 2.76 4.81 -17.88
N HIS A 174 3.07 4.26 -19.06
CA HIS A 174 4.45 4.30 -19.57
C HIS A 174 4.97 5.75 -19.61
N TYR A 175 4.12 6.74 -19.88
CA TYR A 175 4.53 8.14 -19.88
C TYR A 175 4.86 8.65 -18.47
N ASP A 176 4.04 8.33 -17.47
CA ASP A 176 4.29 8.72 -16.08
C ASP A 176 5.60 8.13 -15.56
N THR A 177 5.86 6.86 -15.88
CA THR A 177 7.15 6.24 -15.54
C THR A 177 8.33 6.92 -16.22
N GLN A 178 8.21 7.32 -17.49
CA GLN A 178 9.26 8.05 -18.20
C GLN A 178 9.48 9.45 -17.61
N LEU A 179 8.43 10.15 -17.17
CA LEU A 179 8.55 11.45 -16.50
C LEU A 179 9.32 11.32 -15.18
N VAL A 180 8.98 10.35 -14.32
CA VAL A 180 9.72 10.10 -13.07
C VAL A 180 11.17 9.78 -13.37
N ILE A 181 11.45 8.91 -14.34
CA ILE A 181 12.82 8.57 -14.73
C ILE A 181 13.57 9.83 -15.20
N SER A 182 12.93 10.68 -16.01
CA SER A 182 13.55 11.91 -16.51
C SER A 182 13.85 12.94 -15.41
N ASP A 183 12.94 13.10 -14.44
CA ASP A 183 13.13 13.98 -13.29
C ASP A 183 14.26 13.48 -12.38
N VAL A 184 14.29 12.16 -12.14
CA VAL A 184 15.38 11.47 -11.45
C VAL A 184 16.72 11.63 -12.17
N GLU A 185 16.77 11.46 -13.49
CA GLU A 185 17.97 11.63 -14.31
C GLU A 185 18.46 13.08 -14.31
N THR A 186 17.54 14.05 -14.34
CA THR A 186 17.87 15.49 -14.31
C THR A 186 18.44 15.89 -12.95
N LYS A 187 17.78 15.50 -11.85
CA LYS A 187 18.28 15.73 -10.48
C LYS A 187 19.61 15.03 -10.23
N SER A 188 19.84 13.87 -10.85
CA SER A 188 21.13 13.19 -10.82
C SER A 188 22.24 13.93 -11.56
N ARG A 189 21.92 14.71 -12.60
CA ARG A 189 22.90 15.50 -13.35
C ARG A 189 23.28 16.79 -12.65
N ASP A 190 22.34 17.39 -11.93
CA ASP A 190 22.56 18.64 -11.19
C ASP A 190 23.25 18.42 -9.83
N TYR A 191 23.30 17.18 -9.35
CA TYR A 191 24.00 16.83 -8.13
C TYR A 191 25.51 16.63 -8.39
N ASN A 192 26.27 17.72 -8.27
CA ASN A 192 27.72 17.71 -8.42
C ASN A 192 28.41 17.21 -7.15
N ASP A 193 28.49 15.89 -7.00
CA ASP A 193 29.27 15.27 -5.94
C ASP A 193 30.29 14.30 -6.54
N ASN A 194 31.55 14.42 -6.11
CA ASN A 194 32.65 13.54 -6.54
C ASN A 194 32.56 12.13 -5.92
N TYR A 195 31.46 11.79 -5.25
CA TYR A 195 31.24 10.50 -4.60
C TYR A 195 30.46 9.51 -5.48
N PRO A 196 30.76 8.21 -5.38
CA PRO A 196 30.17 7.20 -6.25
C PRO A 196 28.66 7.04 -6.00
N HIS A 197 27.85 7.25 -7.04
CA HIS A 197 26.39 7.00 -7.04
C HIS A 197 26.01 5.53 -7.20
N SER A 198 26.98 4.63 -7.26
CA SER A 198 26.79 3.19 -7.44
C SER A 198 27.61 2.41 -6.43
N ILE A 199 27.04 1.33 -5.92
CA ILE A 199 27.60 0.53 -4.85
C ILE A 199 27.74 -0.90 -5.38
N GLN A 200 28.90 -1.51 -5.13
CA GLN A 200 29.05 -2.95 -5.30
C GLN A 200 28.41 -3.62 -4.08
N VAL A 201 27.33 -4.36 -4.30
CA VAL A 201 26.71 -5.14 -3.23
C VAL A 201 27.52 -6.43 -3.07
N PRO A 202 28.04 -6.72 -1.87
CA PRO A 202 28.80 -7.94 -1.65
C PRO A 202 27.91 -9.17 -1.79
N ALA A 203 28.50 -10.29 -2.20
CA ALA A 203 27.77 -11.56 -2.34
C ALA A 203 27.16 -12.04 -1.02
N THR A 204 27.67 -11.59 0.13
CA THR A 204 27.17 -11.89 1.46
C THR A 204 27.44 -10.70 2.40
N GLY A 205 26.54 -10.43 3.35
CA GLY A 205 26.76 -9.43 4.40
C GLY A 205 26.42 -7.98 4.02
N TRP A 206 26.97 -7.03 4.77
CA TRP A 206 26.70 -5.60 4.60
C TRP A 206 27.55 -4.98 3.49
N SER A 207 26.94 -4.17 2.61
CA SER A 207 27.66 -3.29 1.70
C SER A 207 28.41 -2.19 2.46
N PRO A 208 29.40 -1.54 1.82
CA PRO A 208 29.90 -0.26 2.30
C PRO A 208 28.77 0.76 2.48
N TRP A 209 28.97 1.71 3.39
CA TRP A 209 28.07 2.85 3.58
C TRP A 209 28.10 3.75 2.36
N VAL A 210 26.91 4.19 1.95
CA VAL A 210 26.69 5.06 0.80
C VAL A 210 25.88 6.24 1.25
N ARG A 211 26.29 7.41 0.80
CA ARG A 211 25.66 8.66 1.15
C ARG A 211 24.34 8.80 0.40
N THR A 212 23.24 8.95 1.12
CA THR A 212 21.92 9.14 0.54
C THR A 212 21.66 10.62 0.38
N SER A 213 21.56 11.41 1.44
CA SER A 213 21.17 12.82 1.32
C SER A 213 21.92 13.72 2.32
N TYR A 214 21.54 15.00 2.38
CA TYR A 214 21.93 15.90 3.46
C TYR A 214 20.88 15.85 4.57
N ASP A 215 21.33 15.84 5.82
CA ASP A 215 20.44 15.97 6.98
C ASP A 215 19.68 17.30 6.89
N ALA A 216 18.35 17.21 6.82
CA ALA A 216 17.48 18.38 6.63
C ALA A 216 17.46 19.29 7.87
N ASP A 217 17.83 18.77 9.06
CA ASP A 217 17.66 19.46 10.34
C ASP A 217 18.96 20.09 10.87
N GLU A 218 20.14 19.63 10.44
CA GLU A 218 21.44 20.08 11.00
C GLU A 218 22.33 20.91 10.05
N GLY A 219 21.79 21.32 8.90
CA GLY A 219 22.53 22.12 7.92
C GLY A 219 23.57 21.31 7.14
N ALA A 220 24.18 21.95 6.15
CA ALA A 220 24.94 21.33 5.05
C ALA A 220 26.23 20.56 5.42
N LEU A 221 26.43 20.17 6.68
CA LEU A 221 27.61 19.44 7.17
C LEU A 221 27.30 17.99 7.59
N HIS A 222 26.02 17.61 7.72
CA HIS A 222 25.62 16.25 8.11
C HIS A 222 24.99 15.51 6.93
N TYR A 223 25.36 14.24 6.78
CA TYR A 223 24.96 13.42 5.64
C TYR A 223 24.20 12.20 6.12
N GLU A 224 23.05 11.94 5.50
CA GLU A 224 22.39 10.66 5.64
C GLU A 224 23.18 9.60 4.88
N SER A 225 23.24 8.39 5.45
CA SER A 225 23.90 7.26 4.81
C SER A 225 23.08 5.98 4.96
N ALA A 226 23.11 5.16 3.92
CA ALA A 226 22.48 3.86 3.88
C ALA A 226 23.50 2.79 3.50
N ARG A 227 23.22 1.55 3.88
CA ARG A 227 23.93 0.35 3.43
C ARG A 227 22.96 -0.81 3.28
N TYR A 228 23.29 -1.75 2.41
CA TYR A 228 22.43 -2.88 2.07
C TYR A 228 22.97 -4.14 2.73
N TYR A 229 22.09 -4.95 3.29
CA TYR A 229 22.44 -6.28 3.80
C TYR A 229 21.98 -7.35 2.83
N HIS A 230 22.90 -8.20 2.39
CA HIS A 230 22.60 -9.37 1.58
C HIS A 230 22.61 -10.64 2.47
N PRO A 231 21.44 -11.24 2.78
CA PRO A 231 21.32 -12.32 3.76
C PRO A 231 21.70 -13.73 3.23
N ASN A 232 22.45 -13.83 2.12
CA ASN A 232 22.85 -15.08 1.46
C ASN A 232 21.70 -15.94 0.91
N VAL A 233 20.49 -15.38 0.90
CA VAL A 233 19.28 -15.95 0.31
C VAL A 233 18.77 -14.89 -0.64
N GLU A 234 18.42 -15.26 -1.87
CA GLU A 234 17.82 -14.34 -2.84
C GLU A 234 16.50 -13.81 -2.25
N VAL A 235 16.54 -12.62 -1.66
CA VAL A 235 15.33 -11.94 -1.18
C VAL A 235 14.79 -11.14 -2.35
N ARG A 236 13.71 -11.62 -2.96
CA ARG A 236 12.89 -10.77 -3.82
C ARG A 236 12.11 -9.83 -2.91
N PRO A 237 12.36 -8.51 -2.94
CA PRO A 237 11.64 -7.61 -2.06
C PRO A 237 10.16 -7.63 -2.41
N LYS A 238 9.34 -8.05 -1.44
CA LYS A 238 7.91 -7.78 -1.46
C LYS A 238 7.74 -6.39 -0.82
N ASN A 239 7.17 -5.46 -1.58
CA ASN A 239 6.76 -4.12 -1.13
C ASN A 239 7.89 -3.14 -0.75
N THR A 240 9.07 -3.25 -1.35
CA THR A 240 10.07 -2.18 -1.34
C THR A 240 10.31 -1.75 -2.77
N ALA A 241 10.23 -0.45 -3.06
CA ALA A 241 10.56 0.06 -4.39
C ALA A 241 12.03 -0.26 -4.70
N ILE A 242 12.24 -1.05 -5.76
CA ILE A 242 13.56 -1.37 -6.30
C ILE A 242 13.61 -0.77 -7.70
N ARG A 243 14.64 0.03 -8.00
CA ARG A 243 14.92 0.46 -9.38
C ARG A 243 15.46 -0.71 -10.19
N LEU A 244 14.87 -0.90 -11.37
CA LEU A 244 15.30 -1.86 -12.38
C LEU A 244 16.29 -1.18 -13.34
N TRP A 245 17.41 -1.83 -13.63
CA TRP A 245 18.28 -1.45 -14.75
C TRP A 245 17.92 -2.21 -16.02
N LYS A 246 17.99 -1.49 -17.14
CA LYS A 246 17.87 -2.00 -18.51
C LYS A 246 19.21 -2.59 -18.97
N ARG A 247 19.19 -3.81 -19.51
CA ARG A 247 20.35 -4.44 -20.13
C ARG A 247 20.50 -3.90 -21.57
N THR A 248 21.60 -3.24 -21.87
CA THR A 248 21.99 -2.93 -23.26
C THR A 248 23.10 -3.90 -23.68
N ALA A 249 22.90 -4.53 -24.85
CA ALA A 249 23.86 -5.44 -25.47
C ALA A 249 25.10 -4.70 -25.98
#